data_AF-A0A4Q0PGC2-F1
#
_entry.id   AF-A0A4Q0PGC2-F1
#
_cell.length_a   1.000
_cell.length_b   1.000
_cell.length_c   1.000
_cell.angle_alpha   90.00
_cell.angle_beta   90.00
_cell.angle_gamma   90.00
#
_symmetry.space_group_name_H-M   'P 1'
#
loop_
_entity.id
_entity.type
_entity.pdbx_description
1 polymer ?
#
loop_
_entity_poly.entity_id
_entity_poly.type
_entity_poly.pdbx_seq_one_letter_code
_entity_poly.pdbx_strand_id
1 'polypeptide(L)'
;MKNKPLILILCLVQLILCTSCNDEWTEEQFENYVSFKAPLTSGGVTDIYIRYKESEKTTFQQPLIVSGSKTNNEDITVEVAVDADTLEVLNYERFQNREDFYYRQLDSKYYTIPFQVEIKAGENTSLMGIDFSLNGIDMVDKWVLPLTIKDDPSYDYVANPRKNYRKALLRINPFNDYSGTYSGTALKTVMEGYENETPVVKSEIRSYVVDENTVFFYAGNIDEDRQDRRNYKVYANFDETGGVIFYAENPEMNFQINKDASYTITERMDEIRPYLLHRYLTINNIDYQFTDYTLVDNVAINYKVSGSLILERQLNTQIPDEDQQIEW
;
A
#
# COMPACT_ATOMS: atom_id res chain seq x y z
N MET A 1 -68.29 -46.00 -13.56
CA MET A 1 -67.55 -44.73 -13.43
C MET A 1 -66.27 -45.00 -12.66
N LYS A 2 -65.24 -45.44 -13.39
CA LYS A 2 -63.91 -45.81 -12.90
C LYS A 2 -63.03 -44.55 -12.81
N ASN A 3 -62.06 -44.53 -11.89
CA ASN A 3 -60.96 -43.55 -11.73
C ASN A 3 -61.08 -42.46 -10.65
N LYS A 4 -62.08 -42.46 -9.77
CA LYS A 4 -62.10 -41.50 -8.64
C LYS A 4 -60.96 -41.68 -7.61
N PRO A 5 -60.54 -42.90 -7.20
CA PRO A 5 -59.46 -43.01 -6.21
C PRO A 5 -58.07 -42.73 -6.81
N LEU A 6 -57.86 -42.99 -8.11
CA LEU A 6 -56.58 -42.76 -8.79
C LEU A 6 -56.29 -41.26 -8.99
N ILE A 7 -57.33 -40.47 -9.33
CA ILE A 7 -57.22 -39.02 -9.47
C ILE A 7 -56.94 -38.36 -8.11
N LEU A 8 -57.56 -38.87 -7.03
CA LEU A 8 -57.33 -38.34 -5.68
C LEU A 8 -55.89 -38.59 -5.19
N ILE A 9 -55.34 -39.77 -5.48
CA ILE A 9 -53.94 -40.12 -5.17
C ILE A 9 -52.97 -39.28 -6.01
N LEU A 10 -53.27 -39.06 -7.30
CA LEU A 10 -52.44 -38.23 -8.18
C LEU A 10 -52.43 -36.76 -7.74
N CYS A 11 -53.57 -36.21 -7.30
CA CYS A 11 -53.66 -34.86 -6.74
C CYS A 11 -52.93 -34.73 -5.40
N LEU A 12 -52.93 -35.76 -4.55
CA LEU A 12 -52.22 -35.76 -3.27
C LEU A 12 -50.69 -35.82 -3.46
N VAL A 13 -50.21 -36.56 -4.48
CA VAL A 13 -48.79 -36.63 -4.84
C VAL A 13 -48.30 -35.32 -5.49
N GLN A 14 -49.14 -34.63 -6.27
CA GLN A 14 -48.81 -33.29 -6.80
C GLN A 14 -48.76 -32.20 -5.71
N LEU A 15 -49.51 -32.34 -4.61
CA LEU A 15 -49.44 -31.44 -3.46
C LEU A 15 -48.15 -31.61 -2.64
N ILE A 16 -47.56 -32.81 -2.63
CA ILE A 16 -46.29 -33.10 -1.92
C ILE A 16 -45.07 -32.66 -2.75
N LEU A 17 -45.20 -32.60 -4.08
CA LEU A 17 -44.13 -32.11 -4.97
C LEU A 17 -44.07 -30.58 -5.08
N CYS A 18 -45.04 -29.86 -4.51
CA CYS A 18 -45.04 -28.38 -4.46
C CYS A 18 -44.52 -27.82 -3.14
N THR A 19 -44.05 -28.65 -2.20
CA THR A 19 -43.33 -28.21 -0.99
C THR A 19 -41.82 -28.34 -1.21
N SER A 20 -41.31 -27.69 -2.24
CA SER A 20 -39.87 -27.46 -2.40
C SER A 20 -39.62 -25.99 -2.71
N CYS A 21 -40.14 -25.10 -1.88
CA CYS A 21 -39.36 -23.91 -1.55
C CYS A 21 -38.39 -24.36 -0.47
N ASN A 22 -37.21 -24.81 -0.88
CA ASN A 22 -36.08 -24.83 0.02
C ASN A 22 -35.86 -23.37 0.45
N ASP A 23 -36.09 -23.08 1.72
CA ASP A 23 -35.63 -21.88 2.40
C ASP A 23 -34.08 -21.90 2.59
N GLU A 24 -33.33 -22.58 1.71
CA GLU A 24 -31.85 -22.64 1.71
C GLU A 24 -31.24 -21.23 1.61
N TRP A 25 -31.98 -20.28 1.07
CA TRP A 25 -31.57 -18.89 0.91
C TRP A 25 -31.90 -18.01 2.12
N THR A 26 -32.66 -18.52 3.08
CA THR A 26 -32.98 -17.76 4.29
C THR A 26 -31.83 -17.85 5.29
N GLU A 27 -31.23 -19.02 5.50
CA GLU A 27 -30.12 -19.20 6.46
C GLU A 27 -28.86 -18.42 6.07
N GLU A 28 -28.42 -18.44 4.80
CA GLU A 28 -27.25 -17.66 4.34
C GLU A 28 -27.44 -16.14 4.44
N GLN A 29 -28.68 -15.65 4.52
CA GLN A 29 -28.98 -14.22 4.57
C GLN A 29 -29.03 -13.65 6.01
N PHE A 30 -28.95 -14.51 7.03
CA PHE A 30 -29.09 -14.12 8.44
C PHE A 30 -27.81 -14.23 9.28
N GLU A 31 -26.72 -14.79 8.76
CA GLU A 31 -25.47 -14.89 9.52
C GLU A 31 -24.70 -13.56 9.52
N ASN A 32 -24.40 -13.09 10.73
CA ASN A 32 -23.56 -11.92 10.94
C ASN A 32 -22.09 -12.33 10.83
N TYR A 33 -21.41 -11.89 9.78
CA TYR A 33 -19.99 -12.20 9.56
C TYR A 33 -19.08 -11.03 9.92
N VAL A 34 -17.97 -11.33 10.59
CA VAL A 34 -16.93 -10.34 10.90
C VAL A 34 -15.90 -10.28 9.78
N SER A 35 -15.57 -9.07 9.34
CA SER A 35 -14.62 -8.81 8.25
C SER A 35 -13.79 -7.55 8.49
N PHE A 36 -12.61 -7.50 7.88
CA PHE A 36 -11.89 -6.24 7.70
C PHE A 36 -12.54 -5.43 6.58
N LYS A 37 -12.57 -4.10 6.73
CA LYS A 37 -12.81 -3.18 5.62
C LYS A 37 -11.50 -2.62 5.12
N ALA A 38 -10.97 -3.20 4.06
CA ALA A 38 -9.79 -2.68 3.36
C ALA A 38 -10.13 -2.62 1.86
N PRO A 39 -9.95 -1.48 1.18
CA PRO A 39 -10.14 -1.44 -0.26
C PRO A 39 -9.14 -2.41 -0.91
N LEU A 40 -9.65 -3.48 -1.52
CA LEU A 40 -8.80 -4.42 -2.25
C LEU A 40 -8.39 -3.76 -3.57
N THR A 41 -7.08 -3.66 -3.80
CA THR A 41 -6.56 -3.35 -5.13
C THR A 41 -6.51 -4.62 -5.98
N SER A 42 -6.29 -4.49 -7.29
CA SER A 42 -6.20 -5.62 -8.22
C SER A 42 -5.10 -6.64 -7.89
N GLY A 43 -4.21 -6.34 -6.94
CA GLY A 43 -3.10 -7.20 -6.51
C GLY A 43 -3.31 -8.02 -5.24
N GLY A 44 -4.50 -8.01 -4.63
CA GLY A 44 -4.79 -8.73 -3.39
C GLY A 44 -4.16 -8.11 -2.13
N VAL A 45 -3.56 -6.93 -2.26
CA VAL A 45 -2.92 -6.16 -1.20
C VAL A 45 -3.58 -4.78 -1.15
N THR A 46 -3.71 -4.21 0.04
CA THR A 46 -4.27 -2.87 0.25
C THR A 46 -3.14 -1.92 0.62
N ASP A 47 -2.90 -0.91 -0.21
CA ASP A 47 -1.97 0.16 0.11
C ASP A 47 -2.52 1.00 1.27
N ILE A 48 -1.69 1.17 2.30
CA ILE A 48 -1.93 2.10 3.40
C ILE A 48 -0.79 3.10 3.45
N TYR A 49 -1.15 4.36 3.69
CA TYR A 49 -0.20 5.47 3.74
C TYR A 49 -0.04 5.92 5.18
N ILE A 50 1.19 5.85 5.68
CA ILE A 50 1.51 6.13 7.08
C ILE A 50 2.47 7.30 7.13
N ARG A 51 2.11 8.41 7.78
CA ARG A 51 3.08 9.50 7.95
C ARG A 51 4.26 8.98 8.76
N TYR A 52 5.46 9.17 8.21
CA TYR A 52 6.69 8.87 8.91
C TYR A 52 6.92 9.91 10.01
N LYS A 53 7.18 9.42 11.20
CA LYS A 53 7.60 10.21 12.36
C LYS A 53 8.74 9.48 13.03
N GLU A 54 9.82 10.18 13.35
CA GLU A 54 11.03 9.52 13.86
C GLU A 54 10.89 9.12 15.33
N SER A 55 10.28 9.99 16.14
CA SER A 55 10.19 9.86 17.60
C SER A 55 8.80 9.50 18.11
N GLU A 56 7.79 9.51 17.24
CA GLU A 56 6.40 9.24 17.59
C GLU A 56 5.87 8.05 16.81
N LYS A 57 4.89 7.36 17.41
CA LYS A 57 4.13 6.35 16.69
C LYS A 57 3.03 7.01 15.87
N THR A 58 2.75 6.44 14.70
CA THR A 58 1.60 6.83 13.87
C THR A 58 0.56 5.72 13.94
N THR A 59 -0.65 6.03 14.39
CA THR A 59 -1.73 5.05 14.52
C THR A 59 -2.60 5.02 13.26
N PHE A 60 -2.67 3.87 12.61
CA PHE A 60 -3.61 3.59 11.53
C PHE A 60 -4.86 2.92 12.08
N GLN A 61 -6.05 3.38 11.69
CA GLN A 61 -7.31 2.79 12.14
C GLN A 61 -7.84 1.81 11.08
N GLN A 62 -7.61 0.51 11.29
CA GLN A 62 -8.13 -0.55 10.43
C GLN A 62 -9.58 -0.86 10.81
N PRO A 63 -10.59 -0.59 9.95
CA PRO A 63 -11.97 -0.87 10.31
C PRO A 63 -12.29 -2.36 10.28
N LEU A 64 -13.07 -2.81 11.26
CA LEU A 64 -13.78 -4.08 11.28
C LEU A 64 -15.28 -3.85 11.12
N ILE A 65 -15.95 -4.77 10.44
CA ILE A 65 -17.39 -4.71 10.18
C ILE A 65 -18.03 -6.05 10.52
N VAL A 66 -19.16 -5.99 11.22
CA VAL A 66 -20.15 -7.06 11.31
C VAL A 66 -21.15 -6.88 10.17
N SER A 67 -21.03 -7.69 9.13
CA SER A 67 -21.93 -7.68 7.98
C SER A 67 -23.11 -8.62 8.23
N GLY A 68 -24.32 -8.21 7.88
CA GLY A 68 -25.52 -9.02 8.00
C GLY A 68 -26.78 -8.19 7.78
N SER A 69 -27.95 -8.86 7.77
CA SER A 69 -29.25 -8.19 7.61
C SER A 69 -29.81 -7.62 8.92
N LYS A 70 -29.24 -8.00 10.07
CA LYS A 70 -29.65 -7.55 11.40
C LYS A 70 -28.52 -6.79 12.07
N THR A 71 -28.86 -5.77 12.84
CA THR A 71 -27.91 -5.10 13.73
C THR A 71 -27.34 -6.09 14.73
N ASN A 72 -26.03 -6.03 14.94
CA ASN A 72 -25.37 -6.74 16.02
C ASN A 72 -25.98 -6.33 17.36
N ASN A 73 -26.47 -7.28 18.17
CA ASN A 73 -27.08 -7.00 19.46
C ASN A 73 -26.26 -7.54 20.63
N GLU A 74 -25.05 -8.03 20.37
CA GLU A 74 -24.17 -8.66 21.35
C GLU A 74 -22.80 -7.97 21.32
N ASP A 75 -22.11 -7.96 22.46
CA ASP A 75 -20.71 -7.54 22.49
C ASP A 75 -19.88 -8.69 21.90
N ILE A 76 -19.11 -8.40 20.86
CA ILE A 76 -18.27 -9.38 20.15
C ILE A 76 -16.81 -9.07 20.43
N THR A 77 -16.03 -10.09 20.80
CA THR A 77 -14.57 -9.96 20.93
C THR A 77 -13.86 -10.62 19.76
N VAL A 78 -13.43 -9.81 18.78
CA VAL A 78 -12.78 -10.31 17.58
C VAL A 78 -11.31 -10.62 17.84
N GLU A 79 -10.89 -11.85 17.56
CA GLU A 79 -9.51 -12.29 17.66
C GLU A 79 -8.76 -12.07 16.34
N VAL A 80 -7.64 -11.34 16.41
CA VAL A 80 -6.81 -11.01 15.24
C VAL A 80 -5.43 -11.65 15.38
N ALA A 81 -4.83 -12.05 14.25
CA ALA A 81 -3.48 -12.60 14.19
C ALA A 81 -2.72 -12.12 12.94
N VAL A 82 -1.40 -12.27 12.98
CA VAL A 82 -0.52 -12.11 11.81
C VAL A 82 -0.59 -13.39 10.97
N ASP A 83 -0.71 -13.25 9.66
CA ASP A 83 -0.96 -14.35 8.71
C ASP A 83 0.16 -14.47 7.66
N ALA A 84 1.32 -14.96 8.11
CA ALA A 84 2.50 -15.12 7.26
C ALA A 84 2.24 -16.04 6.05
N ASP A 85 1.52 -17.14 6.27
CA ASP A 85 1.23 -18.16 5.25
C ASP A 85 0.51 -17.57 4.04
N THR A 86 -0.44 -16.65 4.26
CA THR A 86 -1.15 -15.99 3.16
C THR A 86 -0.23 -15.13 2.31
N LEU A 87 0.72 -14.45 2.94
CA LEU A 87 1.70 -13.63 2.22
C LEU A 87 2.64 -14.51 1.38
N GLU A 88 3.05 -15.66 1.90
CA GLU A 88 3.86 -16.63 1.15
C GLU A 88 3.12 -17.16 -0.08
N VAL A 89 1.86 -17.60 0.10
CA VAL A 89 1.01 -18.05 -1.01
C VAL A 89 0.83 -16.95 -2.04
N LEU A 90 0.50 -15.72 -1.62
CA LEU A 90 0.35 -14.58 -2.53
C LEU A 90 1.63 -14.34 -3.34
N ASN A 91 2.78 -14.33 -2.67
CA ASN A 91 4.07 -14.08 -3.31
C ASN A 91 4.37 -15.14 -4.38
N TYR A 92 4.20 -16.42 -4.05
CA TYR A 92 4.44 -17.51 -4.98
C TYR A 92 3.45 -17.47 -6.15
N GLU A 93 2.16 -17.31 -5.88
CA GLU A 93 1.13 -17.24 -6.93
C GLU A 93 1.39 -16.08 -7.91
N ARG A 94 1.85 -14.93 -7.39
CA ARG A 94 2.05 -13.72 -8.19
C ARG A 94 3.38 -13.66 -8.92
N PHE A 95 4.47 -14.07 -8.26
CA PHE A 95 5.84 -13.85 -8.77
C PHE A 95 6.59 -15.15 -9.07
N GLN A 96 6.03 -16.31 -8.71
CA GLN A 96 6.65 -17.62 -8.92
C GLN A 96 8.07 -17.62 -8.34
N ASN A 97 9.09 -17.95 -9.13
CA ASN A 97 10.48 -18.00 -8.65
C ASN A 97 11.20 -16.63 -8.60
N ARG A 98 10.52 -15.51 -8.91
CA ARG A 98 11.09 -14.15 -8.81
C ARG A 98 11.00 -13.61 -7.39
N GLU A 99 11.78 -14.20 -6.49
CA GLU A 99 11.83 -13.81 -5.06
C GLU A 99 12.27 -12.36 -4.84
N ASP A 100 13.00 -11.77 -5.80
CA ASP A 100 13.38 -10.36 -5.82
C ASP A 100 12.19 -9.39 -5.93
N PHE A 101 11.05 -9.90 -6.40
CA PHE A 101 9.77 -9.19 -6.45
C PHE A 101 8.85 -9.46 -5.25
N TYR A 102 9.22 -10.36 -4.34
CA TYR A 102 8.32 -10.72 -3.25
C TYR A 102 8.08 -9.52 -2.32
N TYR A 103 6.86 -9.46 -1.79
CA TYR A 103 6.57 -8.67 -0.62
C TYR A 103 7.26 -9.29 0.60
N ARG A 104 7.78 -8.45 1.50
CA ARG A 104 8.40 -8.88 2.76
C ARG A 104 7.41 -8.66 3.91
N GLN A 105 7.26 -9.64 4.80
CA GLN A 105 6.47 -9.44 6.01
C GLN A 105 7.11 -8.33 6.83
N LEU A 106 6.31 -7.34 7.25
CA LEU A 106 6.75 -6.26 8.12
C LEU A 106 7.26 -6.84 9.44
N ASP A 107 8.47 -6.46 9.83
CA ASP A 107 9.07 -6.88 11.10
C ASP A 107 8.23 -6.38 12.28
N SER A 108 8.02 -7.24 13.27
CA SER A 108 7.32 -6.95 14.52
C SER A 108 7.83 -5.72 15.28
N LYS A 109 9.09 -5.32 15.09
CA LYS A 109 9.63 -4.09 15.71
C LYS A 109 8.98 -2.81 15.17
N TYR A 110 8.39 -2.85 13.98
CA TYR A 110 7.83 -1.67 13.31
C TYR A 110 6.35 -1.42 13.64
N TYR A 111 5.68 -2.34 14.35
CA TYR A 111 4.26 -2.18 14.63
C TYR A 111 3.83 -2.79 15.96
N THR A 112 2.67 -2.36 16.45
CA THR A 112 1.94 -2.99 17.56
C THR A 112 0.46 -3.05 17.21
N ILE A 113 -0.15 -4.20 17.39
CA ILE A 113 -1.59 -4.41 17.19
C ILE A 113 -2.25 -4.91 18.48
N PRO A 114 -3.52 -4.56 18.73
CA PRO A 114 -4.34 -5.29 19.67
C PRO A 114 -4.69 -6.65 19.06
N PHE A 115 -4.47 -7.74 19.80
CA PHE A 115 -4.87 -9.08 19.37
C PHE A 115 -6.36 -9.36 19.55
N GLN A 116 -7.05 -8.49 20.29
CA GLN A 116 -8.49 -8.55 20.56
C GLN A 116 -9.10 -7.18 20.28
N VAL A 117 -10.21 -7.16 19.55
CA VAL A 117 -10.94 -5.93 19.23
C VAL A 117 -12.41 -6.12 19.55
N GLU A 118 -12.93 -5.28 20.43
CA GLU A 118 -14.35 -5.30 20.81
C GLU A 118 -15.21 -4.58 19.75
N ILE A 119 -16.36 -5.19 19.42
CA ILE A 119 -17.46 -4.56 18.70
C ILE A 119 -18.68 -4.60 19.62
N LYS A 120 -19.17 -3.43 20.03
CA LYS A 120 -20.23 -3.34 21.03
C LYS A 120 -21.60 -3.75 20.49
N ALA A 121 -22.46 -4.24 21.38
CA ALA A 121 -23.87 -4.44 21.10
C ALA A 121 -24.51 -3.13 20.59
N GLY A 122 -25.27 -3.24 19.49
CA GLY A 122 -25.87 -2.12 18.78
C GLY A 122 -24.97 -1.48 17.72
N GLU A 123 -23.67 -1.80 17.68
CA GLU A 123 -22.71 -1.31 16.69
C GLU A 123 -22.33 -2.40 15.69
N ASN A 124 -22.24 -2.05 14.41
CA ASN A 124 -21.82 -2.97 13.34
C ASN A 124 -20.37 -2.72 12.89
N THR A 125 -19.66 -1.78 13.50
CA THR A 125 -18.31 -1.39 13.10
C THR A 125 -17.46 -1.06 14.30
N SER A 126 -16.17 -1.42 14.25
CA SER A 126 -15.17 -0.99 15.23
C SER A 126 -13.87 -0.62 14.50
N LEU A 127 -13.00 0.14 15.17
CA LEU A 127 -11.71 0.56 14.62
C LEU A 127 -10.58 -0.10 15.41
N MET A 128 -9.75 -0.86 14.70
CA MET A 128 -8.54 -1.45 15.25
C MET A 128 -7.36 -0.51 15.03
N GLY A 129 -6.86 0.09 16.10
CA GLY A 129 -5.65 0.91 16.06
C GLY A 129 -4.41 0.04 15.87
N ILE A 130 -3.69 0.25 14.77
CA ILE A 130 -2.37 -0.31 14.50
C ILE A 130 -1.35 0.80 14.70
N ASP A 131 -0.51 0.66 15.71
CA ASP A 131 0.55 1.63 15.98
C ASP A 131 1.79 1.28 15.17
N PHE A 132 2.31 2.22 14.39
CA PHE A 132 3.54 2.06 13.61
C PHE A 132 4.68 2.89 14.17
N SER A 133 5.88 2.30 14.22
CA SER A 133 7.14 2.95 14.60
C SER A 133 8.20 2.61 13.55
N LEU A 134 8.30 3.44 12.52
CA LEU A 134 8.98 3.09 11.26
C LEU A 134 10.46 3.50 11.19
N ASN A 135 11.07 3.88 12.32
CA ASN A 135 12.45 4.34 12.37
C ASN A 135 13.42 3.31 11.76
N GLY A 136 14.20 3.74 10.77
CA GLY A 136 15.17 2.88 10.07
C GLY A 136 14.53 1.79 9.21
N ILE A 137 13.28 1.99 8.75
CA ILE A 137 12.68 1.11 7.74
C ILE A 137 13.40 1.29 6.40
N ASP A 138 13.75 0.17 5.77
CA ASP A 138 14.37 0.19 4.44
C ASP A 138 13.33 -0.10 3.36
N MET A 139 12.95 0.93 2.62
CA MET A 139 11.92 0.84 1.58
C MET A 139 12.42 0.24 0.25
N VAL A 140 13.63 -0.31 0.21
CA VAL A 140 14.04 -1.24 -0.87
C VAL A 140 13.16 -2.49 -0.85
N ASP A 141 12.78 -2.92 0.36
CA ASP A 141 11.87 -4.03 0.59
C ASP A 141 10.41 -3.58 0.52
N LYS A 142 9.58 -4.49 0.02
CA LYS A 142 8.17 -4.28 -0.24
C LYS A 142 7.33 -4.74 0.95
N TRP A 143 7.31 -3.95 2.01
CA TRP A 143 6.76 -4.33 3.31
C TRP A 143 5.24 -4.52 3.32
N VAL A 144 4.78 -5.65 3.84
CA VAL A 144 3.35 -5.97 4.03
C VAL A 144 3.12 -6.44 5.46
N LEU A 145 2.09 -5.92 6.12
CA LEU A 145 1.56 -6.46 7.37
C LEU A 145 0.36 -7.36 7.05
N PRO A 146 0.52 -8.70 7.06
CA PRO A 146 -0.57 -9.61 6.77
C PRO A 146 -1.36 -9.93 8.04
N LEU A 147 -2.66 -9.65 8.04
CA LEU A 147 -3.56 -9.86 9.16
C LEU A 147 -4.68 -10.81 8.79
N THR A 148 -5.17 -11.58 9.76
CA THR A 148 -6.40 -12.37 9.65
C THR A 148 -7.22 -12.28 10.91
N ILE A 149 -8.54 -12.28 10.75
CA ILE A 149 -9.47 -12.61 11.83
C ILE A 149 -9.39 -14.12 12.04
N LYS A 150 -9.17 -14.57 13.27
CA LYS A 150 -9.17 -15.99 13.62
C LYS A 150 -10.59 -16.55 13.51
N ASP A 151 -10.68 -17.83 13.21
CA ASP A 151 -11.94 -18.54 12.98
C ASP A 151 -11.89 -19.84 13.78
N ASP A 152 -12.63 -19.87 14.89
CA ASP A 152 -12.72 -21.01 15.79
C ASP A 152 -14.17 -21.16 16.28
N PRO A 153 -14.74 -22.37 16.31
CA PRO A 153 -16.12 -22.59 16.76
C PRO A 153 -16.40 -22.20 18.21
N SER A 154 -15.37 -21.95 19.03
CA SER A 154 -15.52 -21.49 20.41
C SER A 154 -15.75 -19.98 20.56
N TYR A 155 -15.57 -19.19 19.49
CA TYR A 155 -15.77 -17.75 19.52
C TYR A 155 -17.25 -17.36 19.44
N ASP A 156 -17.55 -16.14 19.91
CA ASP A 156 -18.87 -15.51 19.89
C ASP A 156 -19.20 -14.86 18.53
N TYR A 157 -18.36 -15.09 17.51
CA TYR A 157 -18.54 -14.57 16.17
C TYR A 157 -18.18 -15.60 15.10
N VAL A 158 -18.71 -15.39 13.90
CA VAL A 158 -18.33 -16.15 12.72
C VAL A 158 -17.49 -15.24 11.82
N ALA A 159 -16.26 -15.65 11.53
CA ALA A 159 -15.41 -14.92 10.60
C ALA A 159 -15.98 -15.05 9.17
N ASN A 160 -15.87 -14.02 8.34
CA ASN A 160 -16.43 -14.07 7.00
C ASN A 160 -15.82 -15.24 6.19
N PRO A 161 -16.64 -16.14 5.61
CA PRO A 161 -16.13 -17.32 4.89
C PRO A 161 -15.35 -16.94 3.62
N ARG A 162 -15.57 -15.72 3.09
CA ARG A 162 -14.79 -15.19 1.97
C ARG A 162 -13.39 -14.80 2.46
N LYS A 163 -12.38 -15.54 1.99
CA LYS A 163 -10.96 -15.32 2.34
C LYS A 163 -10.52 -13.85 2.27
N ASN A 164 -10.96 -13.12 1.24
CA ASN A 164 -10.57 -11.72 1.02
C ASN A 164 -11.18 -10.71 1.99
N TYR A 165 -12.19 -11.12 2.77
CA TYR A 165 -12.83 -10.26 3.78
C TYR A 165 -12.35 -10.59 5.19
N ARG A 166 -11.90 -11.83 5.42
CA ARG A 166 -11.30 -12.25 6.68
C ARG A 166 -9.84 -11.83 6.84
N LYS A 167 -9.15 -11.63 5.72
CA LYS A 167 -7.71 -11.32 5.66
C LYS A 167 -7.51 -9.88 5.18
N ALA A 168 -6.49 -9.23 5.70
CA ALA A 168 -6.04 -7.91 5.28
C ALA A 168 -4.53 -7.94 5.06
N LEU A 169 -4.10 -7.85 3.80
CA LEU A 169 -2.68 -7.72 3.46
C LEU A 169 -2.38 -6.24 3.26
N LEU A 170 -1.83 -5.58 4.29
CA LEU A 170 -1.63 -4.13 4.28
C LEU A 170 -0.23 -3.79 3.76
N ARG A 171 -0.12 -3.21 2.56
CA ARG A 171 1.14 -2.69 2.03
C ARG A 171 1.45 -1.35 2.69
N ILE A 172 2.56 -1.30 3.42
CA ILE A 172 3.00 -0.11 4.13
C ILE A 172 3.70 0.83 3.15
N ASN A 173 3.15 2.04 3.00
CA ASN A 173 3.77 3.14 2.26
C ASN A 173 3.99 4.30 3.23
N PRO A 174 5.17 4.36 3.90
CA PRO A 174 5.52 5.53 4.68
C PRO A 174 5.60 6.75 3.77
N PHE A 175 5.14 7.91 4.26
CA PHE A 175 5.29 9.17 3.53
C PHE A 175 5.76 10.31 4.44
N ASN A 176 6.52 11.23 3.86
CA ASN A 176 6.85 12.53 4.42
C ASN A 176 6.41 13.62 3.42
N ASP A 177 6.82 14.87 3.63
CA ASP A 177 6.43 15.97 2.74
C ASP A 177 7.09 15.92 1.35
N TYR A 178 8.14 15.10 1.21
CA TYR A 178 9.01 15.00 0.04
C TYR A 178 8.89 13.65 -0.70
N SER A 179 8.21 12.67 -0.14
CA SER A 179 8.08 11.32 -0.73
C SER A 179 6.88 11.22 -1.67
N GLY A 180 7.00 10.41 -2.71
CA GLY A 180 5.89 10.12 -3.60
C GLY A 180 6.37 9.73 -4.99
N THR A 181 5.48 9.81 -5.97
CA THR A 181 5.83 9.59 -7.37
C THR A 181 6.04 10.94 -8.05
N TYR A 182 7.29 11.24 -8.39
CA TYR A 182 7.66 12.45 -9.12
C TYR A 182 7.51 12.23 -10.62
N SER A 183 7.10 13.27 -11.35
CA SER A 183 7.30 13.35 -12.80
C SER A 183 8.80 13.40 -13.09
N GLY A 184 9.28 12.38 -13.79
CA GLY A 184 10.67 12.22 -14.22
C GLY A 184 10.96 12.79 -15.60
N THR A 185 9.95 13.34 -16.28
CA THR A 185 10.03 13.74 -17.70
C THR A 185 11.12 14.77 -18.02
N ALA A 186 11.56 15.54 -17.01
CA ALA A 186 12.64 16.51 -17.13
C ALA A 186 14.00 15.99 -16.62
N LEU A 187 14.06 14.78 -16.06
CA LEU A 187 15.28 14.15 -15.56
C LEU A 187 15.92 13.31 -16.67
N LYS A 188 17.06 13.79 -17.18
CA LYS A 188 17.79 13.16 -18.29
C LYS A 188 18.92 12.30 -17.74
N THR A 189 19.00 11.07 -18.22
CA THR A 189 20.15 10.19 -17.99
C THR A 189 20.88 9.97 -19.30
N VAL A 190 22.18 10.26 -19.33
CA VAL A 190 23.06 10.03 -20.49
C VAL A 190 24.27 9.20 -20.06
N MET A 191 24.75 8.34 -20.94
CA MET A 191 26.00 7.60 -20.73
C MET A 191 27.19 8.53 -21.02
N GLU A 192 28.23 8.45 -20.20
CA GLU A 192 29.46 9.23 -20.41
C GLU A 192 30.06 8.92 -21.78
N GLY A 193 30.40 9.97 -22.54
CA GLY A 193 30.89 9.87 -23.93
C GLY A 193 29.78 9.86 -25.00
N TYR A 194 28.50 9.84 -24.58
CA TYR A 194 27.32 9.80 -25.47
C TYR A 194 26.36 10.97 -25.19
N GLU A 195 26.88 12.10 -24.70
CA GLU A 195 26.08 13.26 -24.28
C GLU A 195 25.33 13.95 -25.44
N ASN A 196 25.75 13.71 -26.68
CA ASN A 196 25.10 14.25 -27.88
C ASN A 196 23.92 13.38 -28.37
N GLU A 197 23.68 12.23 -27.74
CA GLU A 197 22.57 11.34 -28.10
C GLU A 197 21.27 11.69 -27.37
N THR A 198 20.19 11.00 -27.72
CA THR A 198 18.90 11.19 -27.05
C THR A 198 19.00 10.64 -25.62
N PRO A 199 18.74 11.45 -24.57
CA PRO A 199 18.79 10.98 -23.20
C PRO A 199 17.69 9.98 -22.93
N VAL A 200 17.96 9.05 -22.03
CA VAL A 200 16.93 8.16 -21.50
C VAL A 200 16.22 8.87 -20.35
N VAL A 201 14.88 8.81 -20.37
CA VAL A 201 13.98 9.52 -19.46
C VAL A 201 12.87 8.58 -19.02
N LYS A 202 12.49 8.64 -17.74
CA LYS A 202 11.31 7.94 -17.20
C LYS A 202 10.18 8.94 -16.97
N SER A 203 8.94 8.54 -17.24
CA SER A 203 7.78 9.38 -16.92
C SER A 203 7.65 9.61 -15.42
N GLU A 204 7.97 8.59 -14.63
CA GLU A 204 7.78 8.57 -13.18
C GLU A 204 9.04 8.10 -12.46
N ILE A 205 9.39 8.81 -11.39
CA ILE A 205 10.45 8.46 -10.43
C ILE A 205 9.80 8.35 -9.05
N ARG A 206 9.66 7.11 -8.57
CA ARG A 206 9.21 6.87 -7.20
C ARG A 206 10.35 7.22 -6.25
N SER A 207 10.06 8.05 -5.26
CA SER A 207 10.91 8.26 -4.10
C SER A 207 10.30 7.59 -2.87
N TYR A 208 11.17 7.14 -1.98
CA TYR A 208 10.81 6.38 -0.79
C TYR A 208 11.37 7.07 0.44
N VAL A 209 10.60 7.04 1.53
CA VAL A 209 11.01 7.65 2.80
C VAL A 209 12.25 6.97 3.36
N VAL A 210 13.13 7.79 3.93
CA VAL A 210 14.24 7.38 4.79
C VAL A 210 14.00 7.91 6.20
N ASP A 211 13.69 9.20 6.30
CA ASP A 211 13.31 9.89 7.54
C ASP A 211 12.32 11.05 7.26
N GLU A 212 12.12 11.97 8.19
CA GLU A 212 11.18 13.10 8.04
C GLU A 212 11.56 14.07 6.90
N ASN A 213 12.84 14.20 6.59
CA ASN A 213 13.39 15.18 5.66
C ASN A 213 14.25 14.55 4.55
N THR A 214 14.38 13.23 4.52
CA THR A 214 15.17 12.49 3.55
C THR A 214 14.31 11.48 2.82
N VAL A 215 14.46 11.43 1.50
CA VAL A 215 13.95 10.36 0.66
C VAL A 215 15.10 9.74 -0.12
N PHE A 216 14.93 8.54 -0.63
CA PHE A 216 15.80 8.01 -1.68
C PHE A 216 15.01 7.70 -2.94
N PHE A 217 15.68 7.73 -4.07
CA PHE A 217 15.22 7.16 -5.35
C PHE A 217 16.38 6.37 -5.96
N TYR A 218 16.09 5.56 -6.97
CA TYR A 218 17.13 4.81 -7.68
C TYR A 218 17.82 5.68 -8.73
N ALA A 219 19.14 5.51 -8.89
CA ALA A 219 19.96 6.32 -9.77
C ALA A 219 19.56 6.20 -11.26
N GLY A 220 19.51 7.33 -11.95
CA GLY A 220 19.20 7.41 -13.38
C GLY A 220 17.89 6.70 -13.74
N ASN A 221 18.01 5.62 -14.51
CA ASN A 221 16.84 4.84 -14.97
C ASN A 221 16.65 3.51 -14.23
N ILE A 222 17.42 3.27 -13.17
CA ILE A 222 17.24 2.06 -12.35
C ILE A 222 15.87 2.13 -11.65
N ASP A 223 15.23 0.98 -11.50
CA ASP A 223 13.88 0.87 -10.93
C ASP A 223 13.68 -0.42 -10.12
N GLU A 224 12.44 -0.64 -9.67
CA GLU A 224 12.10 -1.80 -8.84
C GLU A 224 12.28 -3.14 -9.55
N ASP A 225 12.31 -3.16 -10.89
CA ASP A 225 12.40 -4.40 -11.67
C ASP A 225 13.83 -4.95 -11.72
N ARG A 226 14.82 -4.12 -11.34
CA ARG A 226 16.21 -4.55 -11.17
C ARG A 226 16.43 -5.27 -9.84
N GLN A 227 17.01 -6.47 -9.93
CA GLN A 227 17.33 -7.29 -8.75
C GLN A 227 18.39 -6.65 -7.83
N ASP A 228 19.31 -5.89 -8.43
CA ASP A 228 20.44 -5.22 -7.76
C ASP A 228 20.16 -3.74 -7.42
N ARG A 229 18.91 -3.28 -7.57
CA ARG A 229 18.49 -1.89 -7.31
C ARG A 229 18.96 -1.33 -5.96
N ARG A 230 19.09 -2.19 -4.94
CA ARG A 230 19.60 -1.85 -3.59
C ARG A 230 20.94 -1.11 -3.65
N ASN A 231 21.76 -1.42 -4.65
CA ASN A 231 23.09 -0.87 -4.85
C ASN A 231 23.10 0.55 -5.40
N TYR A 232 21.93 1.08 -5.79
CA TYR A 232 21.79 2.30 -6.59
C TYR A 232 20.90 3.36 -5.94
N LYS A 233 20.83 3.38 -4.61
CA LYS A 233 20.08 4.39 -3.86
C LYS A 233 20.81 5.73 -3.92
N VAL A 234 20.10 6.76 -4.40
CA VAL A 234 20.48 8.16 -4.28
C VAL A 234 19.55 8.80 -3.26
N TYR A 235 20.14 9.27 -2.17
CA TYR A 235 19.45 9.96 -1.10
C TYR A 235 19.36 11.44 -1.41
N ALA A 236 18.23 12.06 -1.06
CA ALA A 236 17.96 13.48 -1.16
C ALA A 236 17.50 13.97 0.21
N ASN A 237 18.35 14.72 0.90
CA ASN A 237 18.03 15.36 2.17
C ASN A 237 17.64 16.82 1.92
N PHE A 238 16.46 17.20 2.40
CA PHE A 238 15.87 18.51 2.21
C PHE A 238 16.12 19.37 3.44
N ASP A 239 16.75 20.52 3.26
CA ASP A 239 16.93 21.49 4.34
C ASP A 239 15.78 22.51 4.41
N GLU A 240 15.64 23.20 5.54
CA GLU A 240 14.57 24.18 5.75
C GLU A 240 14.70 25.44 4.88
N THR A 241 15.86 25.67 4.26
CA THR A 241 16.19 26.87 3.48
C THR A 241 15.94 26.72 1.98
N GLY A 242 15.48 25.55 1.54
CA GLY A 242 15.21 25.26 0.12
C GLY A 242 16.37 24.54 -0.59
N GLY A 243 17.40 24.10 0.11
CA GLY A 243 18.49 23.29 -0.43
C GLY A 243 18.17 21.80 -0.44
N VAL A 244 18.81 21.06 -1.35
CA VAL A 244 18.76 19.60 -1.40
C VAL A 244 20.16 19.04 -1.50
N ILE A 245 20.54 18.22 -0.51
CA ILE A 245 21.82 17.53 -0.48
C ILE A 245 21.61 16.11 -1.00
N PHE A 246 22.23 15.82 -2.14
CA PHE A 246 22.27 14.45 -2.66
C PHE A 246 23.45 13.68 -2.08
N TYR A 247 23.28 12.37 -1.84
CA TYR A 247 24.40 11.49 -1.51
C TYR A 247 24.07 10.03 -1.85
N ALA A 248 25.09 9.18 -1.87
CA ALA A 248 24.93 7.74 -1.94
C ALA A 248 25.81 7.09 -0.88
N GLU A 249 25.29 6.04 -0.23
CA GLU A 249 26.04 5.30 0.79
C GLU A 249 26.95 4.24 0.17
N ASN A 250 26.62 3.74 -1.02
CA ASN A 250 27.40 2.72 -1.70
C ASN A 250 28.62 3.35 -2.41
N PRO A 251 29.86 3.11 -1.95
CA PRO A 251 31.04 3.67 -2.59
C PRO A 251 31.29 3.11 -3.99
N GLU A 252 30.80 1.91 -4.32
CA GLU A 252 30.98 1.28 -5.64
C GLU A 252 30.25 2.03 -6.76
N MET A 253 29.24 2.85 -6.42
CA MET A 253 28.58 3.75 -7.37
C MET A 253 29.47 4.89 -7.85
N ASN A 254 30.63 5.14 -7.23
CA ASN A 254 31.48 6.31 -7.49
C ASN A 254 30.67 7.62 -7.61
N PHE A 255 29.66 7.77 -6.75
CA PHE A 255 28.68 8.85 -6.85
C PHE A 255 29.35 10.22 -6.65
N GLN A 256 29.10 11.15 -7.56
CA GLN A 256 29.64 12.50 -7.50
C GLN A 256 28.58 13.53 -7.89
N ILE A 257 28.53 14.61 -7.11
CA ILE A 257 27.63 15.74 -7.34
C ILE A 257 28.39 16.80 -8.12
N ASN A 258 27.78 17.32 -9.18
CA ASN A 258 28.38 18.35 -10.01
C ASN A 258 27.91 19.76 -9.63
N LYS A 259 26.70 19.89 -9.05
CA LYS A 259 26.08 21.15 -8.66
C LYS A 259 25.20 20.99 -7.44
N ASP A 260 25.07 22.07 -6.67
CA ASP A 260 24.09 22.16 -5.59
C ASP A 260 22.68 22.20 -6.18
N ALA A 261 21.81 21.35 -5.62
CA ALA A 261 20.39 21.30 -5.96
C ALA A 261 19.57 22.11 -4.96
N SER A 262 18.39 22.52 -5.39
CA SER A 262 17.43 23.23 -4.54
C SER A 262 16.03 22.71 -4.77
N TYR A 263 15.10 23.01 -3.88
CA TYR A 263 13.69 22.72 -4.11
C TYR A 263 12.82 23.96 -3.91
N THR A 264 11.67 23.94 -4.58
CA THR A 264 10.65 24.98 -4.45
C THR A 264 9.28 24.33 -4.27
N ILE A 265 8.48 24.88 -3.38
CA ILE A 265 7.08 24.49 -3.19
C ILE A 265 6.18 25.57 -3.77
N THR A 266 5.22 25.19 -4.60
CA THR A 266 4.20 26.08 -5.15
C THR A 266 2.83 25.48 -4.91
N GLU A 267 1.89 26.30 -4.47
CA GLU A 267 0.53 25.86 -4.14
C GLU A 267 -0.50 26.60 -4.99
N ARG A 268 -1.52 25.88 -5.43
CA ARG A 268 -2.60 26.43 -6.24
C ARG A 268 -3.90 25.69 -5.96
N MET A 269 -5.00 26.42 -5.79
CA MET A 269 -6.34 25.82 -5.72
C MET A 269 -6.80 25.34 -7.10
N ASP A 270 -7.47 24.19 -7.14
CA ASP A 270 -8.12 23.64 -8.34
C ASP A 270 -9.20 24.61 -8.85
N GLU A 271 -9.27 24.81 -10.17
CA GLU A 271 -10.23 25.74 -10.79
C GLU A 271 -11.68 25.22 -10.74
N ILE A 272 -11.87 23.90 -10.72
CA ILE A 272 -13.16 23.20 -10.75
C ILE A 272 -13.59 22.78 -9.35
N ARG A 273 -12.63 22.36 -8.51
CA ARG A 273 -12.86 21.91 -7.12
C ARG A 273 -12.22 22.91 -6.13
N PRO A 274 -12.91 24.00 -5.73
CA PRO A 274 -12.30 25.06 -4.91
C PRO A 274 -11.83 24.64 -3.51
N TYR A 275 -12.15 23.43 -3.05
CA TYR A 275 -11.64 22.85 -1.81
C TYR A 275 -10.34 22.06 -1.99
N LEU A 276 -9.94 21.79 -3.24
CA LEU A 276 -8.74 21.01 -3.53
C LEU A 276 -7.56 21.94 -3.77
N LEU A 277 -6.49 21.70 -3.02
CA LEU A 277 -5.21 22.37 -3.16
C LEU A 277 -4.21 21.43 -3.84
N HIS A 278 -3.61 21.90 -4.93
CA HIS A 278 -2.47 21.25 -5.56
C HIS A 278 -1.18 21.84 -4.99
N ARG A 279 -0.39 21.02 -4.32
CA ARG A 279 0.96 21.36 -3.85
C ARG A 279 1.99 20.70 -4.77
N TYR A 280 2.79 21.53 -5.43
CA TYR A 280 3.87 21.10 -6.31
C TYR A 280 5.20 21.29 -5.60
N LEU A 281 5.96 20.21 -5.45
CA LEU A 281 7.35 20.23 -5.01
C LEU A 281 8.26 19.97 -6.20
N THR A 282 9.07 20.96 -6.58
CA THR A 282 10.03 20.84 -7.67
C THR A 282 11.45 20.78 -7.12
N ILE A 283 12.19 19.73 -7.44
CA ILE A 283 13.64 19.65 -7.20
C ILE A 283 14.34 20.16 -8.45
N ASN A 284 15.11 21.23 -8.30
CA ASN A 284 15.80 21.97 -9.34
C ASN A 284 17.28 21.63 -9.37
N ASN A 285 17.90 21.79 -10.54
CA ASN A 285 19.35 21.71 -10.75
C ASN A 285 19.97 20.37 -10.29
N ILE A 286 19.23 19.27 -10.45
CA ILE A 286 19.81 17.94 -10.26
C ILE A 286 20.95 17.79 -11.28
N ASP A 287 22.16 17.49 -10.80
CA ASP A 287 23.34 17.24 -11.64
C ASP A 287 24.32 16.35 -10.86
N TYR A 288 24.28 15.04 -11.12
CA TYR A 288 25.17 14.06 -10.52
C TYR A 288 25.64 13.04 -11.56
N GLN A 289 26.66 12.27 -11.18
CA GLN A 289 27.15 11.13 -11.93
C GLN A 289 27.27 9.91 -11.03
N PHE A 290 27.08 8.73 -11.62
CA PHE A 290 27.23 7.45 -10.95
C PHE A 290 27.71 6.37 -11.93
N THR A 291 28.31 5.33 -11.40
CA THR A 291 28.74 4.13 -12.11
C THR A 291 27.73 3.01 -11.90
N ASP A 292 27.19 2.46 -12.98
CA ASP A 292 26.57 1.14 -13.01
C ASP A 292 27.65 0.09 -13.23
N TYR A 293 27.92 -0.69 -12.19
CA TYR A 293 28.97 -1.71 -12.18
C TYR A 293 28.39 -3.14 -12.19
N THR A 294 27.07 -3.27 -12.34
CA THR A 294 26.37 -4.56 -12.23
C THR A 294 25.53 -4.91 -13.47
N LEU A 295 25.27 -3.95 -14.37
CA LEU A 295 24.52 -4.23 -15.61
C LEU A 295 25.26 -5.21 -16.52
N VAL A 296 26.58 -5.09 -16.62
CA VAL A 296 27.43 -5.96 -17.43
C VAL A 296 28.63 -6.40 -16.61
N ASP A 297 28.82 -7.72 -16.49
CA ASP A 297 29.93 -8.30 -15.73
C ASP A 297 31.28 -7.72 -16.16
N ASN A 298 32.04 -7.22 -15.18
CA ASN A 298 33.37 -6.59 -15.35
C ASN A 298 33.39 -5.32 -16.21
N VAL A 299 32.25 -4.66 -16.42
CA VAL A 299 32.19 -3.37 -17.13
C VAL A 299 31.53 -2.32 -16.23
N ALA A 300 32.27 -1.25 -15.96
CA ALA A 300 31.77 -0.07 -15.28
C ALA A 300 31.25 0.94 -16.31
N ILE A 301 29.96 1.25 -16.25
CA ILE A 301 29.32 2.22 -17.14
C ILE A 301 29.00 3.48 -16.35
N ASN A 302 29.59 4.61 -16.73
CA ASN A 302 29.33 5.88 -16.08
C ASN A 302 28.14 6.58 -16.73
N TYR A 303 27.25 7.09 -15.89
CA TYR A 303 26.10 7.86 -16.29
C TYR A 303 26.14 9.25 -15.67
N LYS A 304 25.70 10.23 -16.44
CA LYS A 304 25.38 11.58 -15.97
C LYS A 304 23.88 11.76 -15.94
N VAL A 305 23.38 12.24 -14.81
CA VAL A 305 21.97 12.53 -14.59
C VAL A 305 21.82 14.03 -14.36
N SER A 306 20.93 14.67 -15.13
CA SER A 306 20.69 16.10 -14.98
C SER A 306 19.24 16.50 -15.29
N GLY A 307 18.73 17.49 -14.56
CA GLY A 307 17.39 18.02 -14.81
C GLY A 307 16.63 18.41 -13.54
N SER A 308 15.33 18.12 -13.54
CA SER A 308 14.44 18.40 -12.42
C SER A 308 13.42 17.29 -12.22
N LEU A 309 12.84 17.26 -11.03
CA LEU A 309 11.75 16.36 -10.65
C LEU A 309 10.59 17.19 -10.08
N ILE A 310 9.35 16.81 -10.37
CA ILE A 310 8.14 17.48 -9.85
C ILE A 310 7.22 16.47 -9.20
N LEU A 311 6.92 16.65 -7.91
CA LEU A 311 5.91 15.91 -7.17
C LEU A 311 4.66 16.78 -7.05
N GLU A 312 3.50 16.22 -7.36
CA GLU A 312 2.20 16.83 -7.06
C GLU A 312 1.56 16.09 -5.89
N ARG A 313 1.06 16.84 -4.91
CA ARG A 313 0.19 16.34 -3.84
C ARG A 313 -1.14 17.06 -3.93
N GLN A 314 -2.23 16.30 -3.98
CA GLN A 314 -3.59 16.84 -3.96
C GLN A 314 -4.12 16.78 -2.52
N LEU A 315 -4.59 17.93 -2.01
CA LEU A 315 -4.97 18.11 -0.61
C LEU A 315 -6.40 18.66 -0.53
N ASN A 316 -7.31 17.91 0.09
CA ASN A 316 -8.67 18.33 0.36
C ASN A 316 -8.73 19.19 1.62
N THR A 317 -8.77 20.51 1.43
CA THR A 317 -8.74 21.51 2.51
C THR A 317 -9.98 21.52 3.42
N GLN A 318 -11.02 20.71 3.13
CA GLN A 318 -12.15 20.52 4.03
C GLN A 318 -11.86 19.52 5.15
N ILE A 319 -10.82 18.69 4.99
CA ILE A 319 -10.38 17.73 5.99
C ILE A 319 -9.26 18.40 6.80
N PRO A 320 -9.46 18.65 8.11
CA PRO A 320 -8.47 19.36 8.93
C PRO A 320 -7.26 18.50 9.31
N ASP A 321 -7.41 17.18 9.26
CA ASP A 321 -6.32 16.24 9.55
C ASP A 321 -5.36 16.19 8.35
N GLU A 322 -4.09 16.54 8.59
CA GLU A 322 -3.09 16.71 7.54
C GLU A 322 -2.74 15.42 6.80
N ASP A 323 -3.05 14.26 7.38
CA ASP A 323 -2.76 12.95 6.81
C ASP A 323 -3.95 12.44 6.01
N GLN A 324 -5.16 12.72 6.48
CA GLN A 324 -6.41 12.33 5.83
C GLN A 324 -6.83 13.28 4.70
N GLN A 325 -6.31 14.51 4.66
CA GLN A 325 -6.60 15.44 3.58
C GLN A 325 -5.94 15.04 2.24
N ILE A 326 -4.95 14.15 2.25
CA ILE A 326 -4.25 13.76 1.02
C ILE A 326 -5.15 12.87 0.17
N GLU A 327 -5.42 13.30 -1.06
CA GLU A 327 -6.02 12.47 -2.11
C GLU A 327 -4.88 11.71 -2.83
N TRP A 328 -4.73 10.41 -2.50
CA TRP A 328 -3.66 9.52 -2.98
C TRP A 328 -3.87 8.95 -4.38
#